data_AF-A0A444JTG4-F1
#
_entry.id   AF-A0A444JTG4-F1
#
_cell.length_a   1.000
_cell.length_b   1.000
_cell.length_c   1.000
_cell.angle_alpha   90.00
_cell.angle_beta   90.00
_cell.angle_gamma   90.00
#
_symmetry.space_group_name_H-M   'P 1'
#
loop_
_entity.id
_entity.type
_entity.pdbx_description
1 polymer ?
#
loop_
_entity_poly.entity_id
_entity_poly.type
_entity_poly.pdbx_seq_one_letter_code
_entity_poly.pdbx_strand_id
1 'polypeptide(L)'
;MIRRPLLQCGKLETVNKFDSKYAIGNEVYFFDCHKLQPDWIKHQFVHKGIVKGVYRKHRSINTIYKVYFPYVRCWKFIPENELERDFLGIGQQCSWGQLENISADGMLVTVTKLNTLRPIVEEAVCCLRREAREYLYFQRRLYIALKDNRIHLKISVDKTGIEFRLFGKSISHEQALSLE
;
A
#
# COMPACT_ATOMS: atom_id res chain seq x y z
N MET A 1 0.94 -8.14 -5.19
CA MET A 1 -0.16 -7.56 -4.41
C MET A 1 0.43 -7.40 -3.05
N ILE A 2 0.67 -6.16 -2.64
CA ILE A 2 1.10 -5.82 -1.28
C ILE A 2 -0.15 -6.13 -0.44
N ARG A 3 -0.25 -7.37 0.09
CA ARG A 3 -1.35 -7.85 0.95
C ARG A 3 -0.98 -7.76 2.42
N ARG A 4 -1.72 -6.97 3.20
CA ARG A 4 -1.53 -6.87 4.65
C ARG A 4 -1.65 -8.26 5.27
N PRO A 5 -0.92 -8.55 6.37
CA PRO A 5 -1.12 -9.78 7.10
C PRO A 5 -2.61 -9.92 7.44
N LEU A 6 -3.18 -11.09 7.14
CA LEU A 6 -4.58 -11.37 7.45
C LEU A 6 -4.76 -11.27 8.96
N LEU A 7 -5.72 -10.44 9.40
CA LEU A 7 -6.15 -10.40 10.79
C LEU A 7 -6.55 -11.82 11.24
N GLN A 8 -5.74 -12.41 12.11
CA GLN A 8 -6.14 -13.61 12.85
C GLN A 8 -7.19 -13.20 13.87
N CYS A 9 -8.45 -13.31 13.46
CA CYS A 9 -9.56 -13.12 14.36
C CYS A 9 -9.67 -14.38 15.23
N GLY A 10 -9.56 -14.21 16.55
CA GLY A 10 -9.94 -15.25 17.52
C GLY A 10 -11.46 -15.46 17.53
N LYS A 11 -12.05 -15.70 18.70
CA LYS A 11 -13.51 -15.84 18.79
C LYS A 11 -14.21 -14.53 18.37
N LEU A 12 -15.09 -14.62 17.37
CA LEU A 12 -15.90 -13.53 16.84
C LEU A 12 -17.35 -13.70 17.25
N GLU A 13 -18.01 -12.58 17.55
CA GLU A 13 -19.43 -12.51 17.86
C GLU A 13 -20.14 -11.66 16.81
N THR A 14 -21.32 -12.07 16.35
CA THR A 14 -22.10 -11.31 15.38
C THR A 14 -22.65 -10.04 16.05
N VAL A 15 -22.57 -8.91 15.36
CA VAL A 15 -23.06 -7.62 15.89
C VAL A 15 -24.44 -7.31 15.32
N ASN A 16 -25.34 -6.77 16.16
CA ASN A 16 -26.61 -6.23 15.70
C ASN A 16 -26.38 -5.01 14.79
N LYS A 17 -27.11 -4.93 13.67
CA LYS A 17 -26.92 -3.91 12.61
C LYS A 17 -26.93 -2.45 13.10
N PHE A 18 -27.55 -2.16 14.24
CA PHE A 18 -27.71 -0.80 14.78
C PHE A 18 -26.42 -0.18 15.33
N ASP A 19 -25.39 -0.99 15.65
CA ASP A 19 -24.14 -0.50 16.26
C ASP A 19 -22.97 -0.39 15.25
N SER A 20 -23.25 -0.52 13.95
CA SER A 20 -22.23 -0.65 12.91
C SER A 20 -22.29 0.47 11.88
N LYS A 21 -21.14 1.05 11.52
CA LYS A 21 -21.02 2.10 10.48
C LYS A 21 -21.47 1.62 9.10
N TYR A 22 -21.28 0.33 8.78
CA TYR A 22 -21.59 -0.25 7.46
C TYR A 22 -22.54 -1.44 7.56
N ALA A 23 -23.55 -1.50 6.69
CA ALA A 23 -24.47 -2.64 6.63
C ALA A 23 -23.96 -3.74 5.70
N ILE A 24 -24.44 -4.98 5.89
CA ILE A 24 -24.25 -6.07 4.92
C ILE A 24 -24.82 -5.62 3.56
N GLY A 25 -24.03 -5.80 2.50
CA GLY A 25 -24.35 -5.34 1.15
C GLY A 25 -23.72 -4.00 0.79
N ASN A 26 -23.27 -3.19 1.77
CA ASN A 26 -22.60 -1.93 1.48
C ASN A 26 -21.30 -2.16 0.70
N GLU A 27 -21.07 -1.32 -0.29
CA GLU A 27 -19.77 -1.16 -0.92
C GLU A 27 -18.86 -0.34 0.00
N VAL A 28 -17.62 -0.79 0.14
CA VAL A 28 -16.59 -0.14 0.97
C VAL A 28 -15.25 -0.19 0.25
N TYR A 29 -14.39 0.75 0.57
CA TYR A 29 -13.01 0.82 0.11
C TYR A 29 -12.06 0.44 1.24
N PHE A 30 -11.00 -0.27 0.89
CA PHE A 30 -9.93 -0.69 1.79
C PHE A 30 -8.58 -0.42 1.15
N PHE A 31 -7.68 0.24 1.86
CA PHE A 31 -6.31 0.49 1.42
C PHE A 31 -5.39 -0.64 1.92
N ASP A 32 -4.92 -1.50 1.01
CA ASP A 32 -4.03 -2.64 1.33
C ASP A 32 -2.57 -2.20 1.50
N CYS A 33 -2.35 -1.15 2.30
CA CYS A 33 -1.05 -0.57 2.62
C CYS A 33 -1.05 0.03 4.04
N HIS A 34 0.11 0.44 4.55
CA HIS A 34 0.18 1.06 5.88
C HIS A 34 -0.54 2.42 5.95
N LYS A 35 -1.21 2.71 7.07
CA LYS A 35 -2.02 3.94 7.27
C LYS A 35 -1.24 5.25 7.16
N LEU A 36 0.07 5.22 7.46
CA LEU A 36 0.96 6.38 7.39
C LEU A 36 1.62 6.57 6.01
N GLN A 37 1.22 5.81 5.00
CA GLN A 37 1.69 6.05 3.63
C GLN A 37 1.18 7.40 3.11
N PRO A 38 1.92 8.07 2.21
CA PRO A 38 1.39 9.17 1.43
C PRO A 38 0.12 8.73 0.68
N ASP A 39 -0.84 9.63 0.54
CA ASP A 39 -2.15 9.29 -0.05
C ASP A 39 -2.02 8.79 -1.49
N TRP A 40 -1.07 9.33 -2.25
CA TRP A 40 -0.80 8.89 -3.62
C TRP A 40 -0.39 7.40 -3.72
N ILE A 41 0.30 6.85 -2.71
CA ILE A 41 0.61 5.41 -2.60
C ILE A 41 -0.66 4.65 -2.20
N LYS A 42 -1.39 5.14 -1.19
CA LYS A 42 -2.64 4.48 -0.73
C LYS A 42 -3.61 4.29 -1.89
N HIS A 43 -3.76 5.29 -2.73
CA HIS A 43 -4.65 5.27 -3.90
C HIS A 43 -4.31 4.14 -4.89
N GLN A 44 -3.06 3.65 -4.92
CA GLN A 44 -2.67 2.52 -5.78
C GLN A 44 -3.06 1.16 -5.20
N PHE A 45 -3.25 1.08 -3.88
CA PHE A 45 -3.59 -0.15 -3.16
C PHE A 45 -5.02 -0.14 -2.63
N VAL A 46 -5.89 0.68 -3.21
CA VAL A 46 -7.30 0.71 -2.86
C VAL A 46 -8.04 -0.46 -3.51
N HIS A 47 -8.81 -1.19 -2.71
CA HIS A 47 -9.67 -2.26 -3.17
C HIS A 47 -11.12 -1.94 -2.83
N LYS A 48 -11.99 -2.04 -3.85
CA LYS A 48 -13.43 -2.02 -3.66
C LYS A 48 -13.92 -3.39 -3.23
N GLY A 49 -14.63 -3.44 -2.11
CA GLY A 49 -15.20 -4.65 -1.53
C GLY A 49 -16.66 -4.48 -1.14
N ILE A 50 -17.30 -5.59 -0.77
CA ILE A 50 -18.69 -5.65 -0.35
C ILE A 50 -18.74 -6.25 1.06
N VAL A 51 -19.41 -5.58 1.99
CA VAL A 51 -19.61 -6.08 3.34
C VAL A 51 -20.53 -7.29 3.32
N LYS A 52 -20.11 -8.39 3.94
CA LYS A 52 -20.83 -9.67 3.96
C LYS A 52 -21.12 -10.17 5.38
N GLY A 53 -20.47 -9.59 6.38
CA GLY A 53 -20.77 -9.85 7.79
C GLY A 53 -20.17 -8.78 8.68
N VAL A 54 -20.79 -8.56 9.83
CA VAL A 54 -20.36 -7.60 10.85
C VAL A 54 -20.16 -8.36 12.15
N TYR A 55 -18.96 -8.24 12.72
CA TYR A 55 -18.52 -8.99 13.87
C TYR A 55 -17.88 -8.06 14.89
N ARG A 56 -17.78 -8.53 16.13
CA ARG A 56 -17.00 -7.93 17.21
C ARG A 56 -16.08 -9.00 17.77
N LYS A 57 -14.84 -8.65 18.04
CA LYS A 57 -13.92 -9.57 18.70
C LYS A 57 -14.40 -9.76 20.14
N HIS A 58 -14.50 -11.00 20.62
CA HIS A 58 -14.95 -11.31 21.97
C HIS A 58 -14.15 -10.48 23.01
N ARG A 59 -14.85 -9.76 23.90
CA ARG A 59 -14.30 -8.79 24.88
C ARG A 59 -13.60 -7.54 24.31
N SER A 60 -13.76 -7.25 23.02
CA SER A 60 -13.30 -6.00 22.41
C SER A 60 -14.50 -5.17 22.01
N ILE A 61 -14.37 -3.84 22.05
CA ILE A 61 -15.36 -2.93 21.47
C ILE A 61 -15.20 -2.79 19.94
N ASN A 62 -14.12 -3.34 19.37
CA ASN A 62 -13.78 -3.11 17.98
C ASN A 62 -14.67 -3.94 17.04
N THR A 63 -15.43 -3.23 16.20
CA THR A 63 -16.20 -3.80 15.10
C THR A 63 -15.27 -4.20 13.96
N ILE A 64 -15.45 -5.42 13.45
CA ILE A 64 -14.69 -6.05 12.38
C ILE A 64 -15.67 -6.50 11.30
N TYR A 65 -15.38 -6.17 10.06
CA TYR A 65 -16.19 -6.51 8.91
C TYR A 65 -15.57 -7.65 8.13
N LYS A 66 -16.38 -8.65 7.76
CA LYS A 66 -16.01 -9.60 6.71
C LYS A 66 -16.36 -8.98 5.37
N VAL A 67 -15.32 -8.62 4.62
CA VAL A 67 -15.45 -7.96 3.31
C VAL A 67 -15.03 -8.94 2.22
N TYR A 68 -15.88 -9.06 1.20
CA TYR A 68 -15.57 -9.79 -0.03
C TYR A 68 -15.01 -8.83 -1.06
N PHE A 69 -13.91 -9.20 -1.71
CA PHE A 69 -13.31 -8.45 -2.80
C PHE A 69 -13.55 -9.21 -4.12
N PRO A 70 -14.54 -8.81 -4.94
CA PRO A 70 -14.94 -9.58 -6.13
C PRO A 70 -13.81 -9.77 -7.15
N TYR A 71 -13.03 -8.71 -7.41
CA TYR A 71 -11.97 -8.72 -8.42
C TYR A 71 -10.85 -9.72 -8.11
N VAL A 72 -10.46 -9.81 -6.84
CA VAL A 72 -9.39 -10.72 -6.39
C VAL A 72 -9.93 -12.02 -5.79
N ARG A 73 -11.26 -12.20 -5.83
CA ARG A 73 -12.02 -13.36 -5.33
C ARG A 73 -11.58 -13.81 -3.94
N CYS A 74 -11.39 -12.88 -3.01
CA CYS A 74 -10.94 -13.20 -1.65
C CYS A 74 -11.81 -12.52 -0.59
N TRP A 75 -11.66 -12.99 0.64
CA TRP A 75 -12.34 -12.46 1.82
C TRP A 75 -11.29 -11.95 2.80
N LYS A 76 -11.54 -10.81 3.42
CA LYS A 76 -10.72 -10.32 4.53
C LYS A 76 -11.61 -9.87 5.70
N PHE A 77 -11.07 -10.00 6.90
CA PHE A 77 -11.61 -9.37 8.09
C PHE A 77 -10.89 -8.04 8.29
N ILE A 78 -11.64 -6.94 8.32
CA ILE A 78 -11.08 -5.58 8.32
C ILE A 78 -11.74 -4.78 9.46
N PRO A 79 -10.97 -4.06 10.31
CA PRO A 79 -11.51 -3.20 11.34
C PRO A 79 -12.31 -2.03 10.76
N GLU A 80 -13.33 -1.56 11.48
CA GLU A 80 -14.21 -0.46 11.01
C GLU A 80 -13.46 0.81 10.61
N ASN A 81 -12.41 1.16 11.34
CA ASN A 81 -11.60 2.37 11.13
C ASN A 81 -10.64 2.27 9.93
N GLU A 82 -10.57 1.12 9.27
CA GLU A 82 -9.77 0.91 8.04
C GLU A 82 -10.63 0.84 6.78
N LEU A 83 -11.95 0.99 6.93
CA LEU A 83 -12.89 1.00 5.81
C LEU A 83 -13.39 2.42 5.56
N GLU A 84 -13.40 2.80 4.29
CA GLU A 84 -13.98 4.06 3.81
C GLU A 84 -15.23 3.80 2.97
N ARG A 85 -16.20 4.72 3.04
CA ARG A 85 -17.43 4.66 2.23
C ARG A 85 -17.20 5.19 0.83
N ASP A 86 -16.49 6.30 0.76
CA ASP A 86 -16.28 7.06 -0.48
C ASP A 86 -14.78 7.13 -0.76
N PHE A 87 -14.43 6.83 -2.00
CA PHE A 87 -13.09 7.04 -2.53
C PHE A 87 -13.22 7.91 -3.77
N LEU A 88 -12.91 9.20 -3.61
CA LEU A 88 -12.72 10.10 -4.73
C LEU A 88 -11.42 9.64 -5.39
N GLY A 89 -11.52 8.85 -6.44
CA GLY A 89 -10.34 8.34 -7.15
C GLY A 89 -9.50 9.49 -7.68
N ILE A 90 -8.43 9.83 -6.95
CA ILE A 90 -7.56 10.96 -7.30
C ILE A 90 -6.20 10.40 -7.70
N GLY A 91 -5.89 10.57 -8.99
CA GLY A 91 -4.54 10.72 -9.53
C GLY A 91 -3.70 9.45 -9.69
N GLN A 92 -3.41 9.10 -10.95
CA GLN A 92 -2.19 8.38 -11.33
C GLN A 92 -0.96 9.32 -11.27
N GLN A 93 -0.92 10.22 -10.30
CA GLN A 93 0.13 11.22 -10.18
C GLN A 93 0.54 11.37 -8.72
N CYS A 94 1.85 11.39 -8.48
CA CYS A 94 2.42 11.75 -7.19
C CYS A 94 3.06 13.13 -7.27
N SER A 95 3.59 13.62 -6.15
CA SER A 95 4.32 14.89 -6.05
C SER A 95 5.54 14.97 -6.99
N TRP A 96 6.06 13.82 -7.44
CA TRP A 96 7.27 13.74 -8.26
C TRP A 96 7.00 13.56 -9.76
N GLY A 97 5.81 13.11 -10.13
CA GLY A 97 5.49 12.81 -11.52
C GLY A 97 4.33 11.84 -11.70
N GLN A 98 4.27 11.22 -12.88
CA GLN A 98 3.17 10.37 -13.31
C GLN A 98 3.47 8.89 -13.04
N LEU A 99 2.47 8.14 -12.60
CA LEU A 99 2.55 6.69 -12.42
C LEU A 99 2.29 5.98 -13.76
N GLU A 100 3.24 5.15 -14.21
CA GLU A 100 3.14 4.42 -15.48
C GLU A 100 2.74 2.95 -15.32
N ASN A 101 3.22 2.28 -14.27
CA ASN A 101 3.00 0.84 -14.11
C ASN A 101 2.94 0.47 -12.63
N ILE A 102 1.93 -0.34 -12.28
CA ILE A 102 1.72 -0.85 -10.93
C ILE A 102 1.76 -2.37 -11.04
N SER A 103 2.89 -2.94 -10.62
CA SER A 103 3.04 -4.37 -10.49
C SER A 103 2.70 -4.81 -9.07
N ALA A 104 2.53 -6.12 -8.90
CA ALA A 104 2.30 -6.75 -7.62
C ALA A 104 3.32 -6.35 -6.53
N ASP A 105 4.57 -6.15 -6.92
CA ASP A 105 5.71 -6.02 -6.00
C ASP A 105 6.47 -4.69 -6.21
N GLY A 106 5.89 -3.77 -6.98
CA GLY A 106 6.49 -2.46 -7.16
C GLY A 106 5.84 -1.60 -8.22
N MET A 107 6.32 -0.37 -8.30
CA MET A 107 5.65 0.73 -8.98
C MET A 107 6.66 1.55 -9.78
N LEU A 108 6.28 1.94 -10.99
CA LEU A 108 7.05 2.79 -11.88
C LEU A 108 6.47 4.20 -11.87
N VAL A 109 7.32 5.16 -11.55
CA VAL A 109 7.02 6.60 -11.56
C VAL A 109 7.90 7.27 -12.60
N THR A 110 7.26 7.89 -13.59
CA THR A 110 7.91 8.79 -14.53
C THR A 110 8.01 10.17 -13.90
N VAL A 111 9.24 10.58 -13.60
CA VAL A 111 9.54 11.81 -12.89
C VAL A 111 9.55 12.96 -13.89
N THR A 112 8.65 13.92 -13.72
CA THR A 112 8.49 15.04 -14.67
C THR A 112 9.33 16.27 -14.29
N LYS A 113 9.76 16.38 -13.03
CA LYS A 113 10.61 17.47 -12.54
C LYS A 113 11.74 16.90 -11.69
N LEU A 114 12.98 17.05 -12.17
CA LEU A 114 14.19 16.51 -11.54
C LEU A 114 14.90 17.49 -10.59
N ASN A 115 14.31 18.64 -10.29
CA ASN A 115 15.03 19.72 -9.60
C ASN A 115 15.63 19.29 -8.25
N THR A 116 15.13 18.21 -7.63
CA THR A 116 15.77 17.58 -6.47
C THR A 116 15.51 16.05 -6.40
N LEU A 117 16.45 15.23 -6.88
CA LEU A 117 16.32 13.75 -6.78
C LEU A 117 16.47 13.23 -5.33
N ARG A 118 17.35 13.84 -4.53
CA ARG A 118 17.58 13.47 -3.12
C ARG A 118 16.29 13.30 -2.29
N PRO A 119 15.40 14.31 -2.16
CA PRO A 119 14.18 14.17 -1.36
C PRO A 119 13.23 13.09 -1.91
N ILE A 120 13.21 12.88 -3.23
CA ILE A 120 12.42 11.81 -3.85
C ILE A 120 12.94 10.43 -3.40
N VAL A 121 14.27 10.24 -3.46
CA VAL A 121 14.91 8.98 -3.05
C VAL A 121 14.70 8.71 -1.57
N GLU A 122 14.83 9.73 -0.71
CA GLU A 122 14.61 9.62 0.72
C GLU A 122 13.15 9.26 1.07
N GLU A 123 12.18 9.92 0.44
CA GLU A 123 10.75 9.62 0.64
C GLU A 123 10.42 8.20 0.13
N ALA A 124 10.94 7.79 -1.03
CA ALA A 124 10.78 6.43 -1.55
C ALA A 124 11.36 5.36 -0.60
N VAL A 125 12.56 5.60 -0.06
CA VAL A 125 13.19 4.73 0.95
C VAL A 125 12.33 4.64 2.21
N CYS A 126 11.80 5.77 2.70
CA CYS A 126 10.94 5.81 3.87
C CYS A 126 9.66 4.98 3.66
N CYS A 127 9.01 5.15 2.50
CA CYS A 127 7.80 4.42 2.13
C CYS A 127 8.06 2.90 2.09
N LEU A 128 9.15 2.47 1.44
CA LEU A 128 9.51 1.05 1.31
C LEU A 128 9.91 0.42 2.65
N ARG A 129 10.66 1.12 3.52
CA ARG A 129 11.05 0.62 4.84
C ARG A 129 9.87 0.36 5.77
N ARG A 130 8.86 1.24 5.74
CA ARG A 130 7.64 1.11 6.56
C ARG A 130 6.90 -0.17 6.23
N GLU A 131 6.71 -0.46 4.94
CA GLU A 131 6.06 -1.70 4.51
C GLU A 131 6.92 -2.91 4.84
N ALA A 132 8.23 -2.88 4.60
CA ALA A 132 9.10 -4.02 4.82
C ALA A 132 9.06 -4.55 6.27
N ARG A 133 9.02 -3.68 7.29
CA ARG A 133 8.92 -4.12 8.69
C ARG A 133 7.66 -4.96 8.98
N GLU A 134 6.56 -4.70 8.28
CA GLU A 134 5.30 -5.44 8.45
C GLU A 134 5.16 -6.59 7.43
N TYR A 135 5.81 -6.51 6.26
CA TYR A 135 5.66 -7.42 5.13
C TYR A 135 6.71 -8.52 4.99
N LEU A 136 7.89 -8.36 5.59
CA LEU A 136 9.01 -9.29 5.37
C LEU A 136 8.79 -10.72 5.88
N TYR A 137 7.62 -11.01 6.46
CA TYR A 137 7.15 -12.38 6.67
C TYR A 137 7.08 -13.19 5.36
N PHE A 138 6.76 -12.56 4.22
CA PHE A 138 6.53 -13.26 2.93
C PHE A 138 7.73 -13.33 1.97
N GLN A 139 8.93 -12.90 2.38
CA GLN A 139 10.15 -12.93 1.55
C GLN A 139 10.05 -12.27 0.16
N ARG A 140 9.13 -11.32 -0.04
CA ARG A 140 8.98 -10.61 -1.33
C ARG A 140 9.72 -9.28 -1.31
N ARG A 141 10.37 -8.96 -2.42
CA ARG A 141 11.11 -7.71 -2.63
C ARG A 141 10.17 -6.63 -3.15
N LEU A 142 10.05 -5.52 -2.42
CA LEU A 142 9.29 -4.35 -2.84
C LEU A 142 10.19 -3.39 -3.63
N TYR A 143 9.66 -2.68 -4.61
CA TYR A 143 10.44 -1.66 -5.33
C TYR A 143 9.65 -0.45 -5.82
N ILE A 144 10.35 0.68 -5.94
CA ILE A 144 9.92 1.88 -6.66
C ILE A 144 10.97 2.17 -7.73
N ALA A 145 10.54 2.25 -8.98
CA ALA A 145 11.39 2.66 -10.10
C ALA A 145 11.08 4.11 -10.46
N LEU A 146 12.10 4.95 -10.42
CA LEU A 146 12.08 6.34 -10.85
C LEU A 146 12.67 6.37 -12.27
N LYS A 147 11.91 6.89 -13.22
CA LYS A 147 12.31 6.95 -14.62
C LYS A 147 12.16 8.37 -15.16
N ASP A 148 13.18 8.84 -15.84
CA ASP A 148 13.14 9.98 -16.75
C ASP A 148 14.13 9.69 -17.90
N ASN A 149 14.20 10.57 -18.91
CA ASN A 149 15.12 10.50 -20.03
C ASN A 149 16.60 10.33 -19.62
N ARG A 150 16.97 10.76 -18.42
CA ARG A 150 18.36 10.72 -17.91
C ARG A 150 18.62 9.70 -16.82
N ILE A 151 17.57 9.21 -16.17
CA ILE A 151 17.70 8.40 -14.95
C ILE A 151 16.75 7.22 -15.03
N HIS A 152 17.27 6.03 -14.78
CA HIS A 152 16.47 4.83 -14.52
C HIS A 152 16.93 4.22 -13.20
N LEU A 153 16.42 4.76 -12.09
CA LEU A 153 16.80 4.38 -10.73
C LEU A 153 15.72 3.47 -10.13
N LYS A 154 16.08 2.23 -9.84
CA LYS A 154 15.25 1.28 -9.10
C LYS A 154 15.71 1.22 -7.65
N ILE A 155 14.82 1.58 -6.73
CA ILE A 155 14.99 1.47 -5.28
C ILE A 155 14.17 0.28 -4.82
N SER A 156 14.78 -0.60 -4.04
CA SER A 156 14.10 -1.82 -3.60
C SER A 156 14.47 -2.23 -2.20
N VAL A 157 13.55 -2.90 -1.53
CA VAL A 157 13.72 -3.36 -0.15
C VAL A 157 13.32 -4.81 -0.03
N ASP A 158 14.16 -5.59 0.64
CA ASP A 158 13.89 -6.97 1.07
C ASP A 158 14.48 -7.22 2.48
N LYS A 159 14.61 -8.50 2.88
CA LYS A 159 15.15 -8.87 4.20
C LYS A 159 16.59 -8.43 4.42
N THR A 160 17.37 -8.34 3.34
CA THR A 160 18.81 -8.04 3.39
C THR A 160 19.08 -6.54 3.52
N GLY A 161 18.09 -5.70 3.18
CA GLY A 161 18.18 -4.26 3.33
C GLY A 161 17.59 -3.52 2.15
N ILE A 162 18.19 -2.38 1.82
CA ILE A 162 17.81 -1.56 0.67
C ILE A 162 18.86 -1.73 -0.42
N GLU A 163 18.41 -1.94 -1.65
CA GLU A 163 19.27 -1.99 -2.83
C GLU A 163 18.83 -0.91 -3.83
N PHE A 164 19.83 -0.22 -4.40
CA PHE A 164 19.68 0.81 -5.43
C PHE A 164 20.31 0.31 -6.74
N ARG A 165 19.59 0.41 -7.85
CA ARG A 165 20.11 0.10 -9.19
C ARG A 165 19.86 1.22 -10.18
N LEU A 166 20.91 1.74 -10.78
CA LEU A 166 20.86 2.73 -11.86
C LEU A 166 21.12 2.05 -13.21
N PHE A 167 20.19 2.13 -14.15
CA PHE A 167 20.24 1.42 -15.44
C PHE A 167 20.57 -0.08 -15.28
N GLY A 168 20.04 -0.69 -14.21
CA GLY A 168 20.27 -2.10 -13.88
C GLY A 168 21.56 -2.40 -13.12
N LYS A 169 22.49 -1.45 -12.97
CA LYS A 169 23.74 -1.62 -12.21
C LYS A 169 23.55 -1.22 -10.75
N SER A 170 24.06 -2.04 -9.83
CA SER A 170 24.03 -1.71 -8.39
C SER A 170 24.86 -0.46 -8.11
N ILE A 171 24.32 0.46 -7.33
CA ILE A 171 25.00 1.67 -6.86
C ILE A 171 24.81 1.82 -5.34
N SER A 172 25.66 2.62 -4.70
CA SER A 172 25.50 2.92 -3.27
C SER A 172 24.35 3.92 -3.04
N HIS A 173 23.91 4.04 -1.79
CA HIS A 173 22.92 5.05 -1.42
C HIS A 173 23.45 6.47 -1.67
N GLU A 174 24.71 6.75 -1.33
CA GLU A 174 25.35 8.04 -1.56
C GLU A 174 25.38 8.39 -3.05
N GLN A 175 25.70 7.42 -3.91
CA GLN A 175 25.67 7.60 -5.36
C GLN A 175 24.25 7.89 -5.87
N ALA A 176 23.23 7.24 -5.33
CA ALA A 176 21.83 7.49 -5.70
C ALA A 176 21.38 8.91 -5.31
N LEU A 177 21.87 9.42 -4.17
CA LEU A 177 21.60 10.77 -3.69
C LEU A 177 22.34 11.88 -4.45
N SER A 178 23.37 11.54 -5.24
CA SER A 178 24.21 12.47 -6.00
C SER A 178 23.92 12.45 -7.50
N LEU A 179 22.83 11.82 -7.95
CA LEU A 179 22.39 11.85 -9.35
C LEU A 179 21.72 13.20 -9.61
N GLU A 180 22.48 14.13 -10.20
CA GLU A 180 22.01 15.43 -10.72
C GLU A 180 21.74 15.37 -12.24
#